data_AF-A0A803Q2G4-F1
#
_entry.id   AF-A0A803Q2G4-F1
#
_cell.length_a   1.000
_cell.length_b   1.000
_cell.length_c   1.000
_cell.angle_alpha   90.00
_cell.angle_beta   90.00
_cell.angle_gamma   90.00
#
_symmetry.space_group_name_H-M   'P 1'
#
loop_
_entity.id
_entity.type
_entity.pdbx_description
1 polymer ?
#
loop_
_entity_poly.entity_id
_entity_poly.type
_entity_poly.pdbx_seq_one_letter_code
_entity_poly.pdbx_strand_id
1 'polypeptide(L)'
;MILLKREKNGIWVVRKFVSEHNHPLGIELQKGHRILDDKDKKIQELTAELRVKKRLSAAYREQLLAVLKDVEEHNGNVSNKVKLVYENLRKLESKMQQPLCHR
;
A
#
# COMPACT_ATOMS: atom_id res chain seq x y z
N MET A 1 -42.02 -1.15 7.47
CA MET A 1 -42.11 -0.71 8.89
C MET A 1 -43.45 -1.18 9.48
N ILE A 2 -43.52 -1.69 10.72
CA ILE A 2 -44.76 -2.23 11.29
C ILE A 2 -45.39 -1.20 12.24
N LEU A 3 -46.68 -0.89 12.06
CA LEU A 3 -47.41 0.04 12.92
C LEU A 3 -48.22 -0.75 13.97
N LEU A 4 -47.82 -0.60 15.23
CA LEU A 4 -48.48 -1.20 16.39
C LEU A 4 -49.44 -0.20 17.02
N LYS A 5 -50.61 -0.67 17.46
CA LYS A 5 -51.54 0.11 18.30
C LYS A 5 -51.88 -0.69 19.55
N ARG A 6 -51.82 -0.04 20.71
CA ARG A 6 -52.26 -0.63 21.98
C ARG A 6 -53.76 -0.47 22.16
N GLU A 7 -54.45 -1.57 22.46
CA GLU A 7 -55.87 -1.57 22.77
C GLU A 7 -56.12 -1.26 24.25
N LYS A 8 -57.38 -0.93 24.58
CA LYS A 8 -57.78 -0.52 25.94
C LYS A 8 -57.58 -1.64 26.98
N ASN A 9 -57.55 -2.88 26.54
CA ASN A 9 -57.23 -4.08 27.34
C ASN A 9 -55.70 -4.30 27.51
N GLY A 10 -54.86 -3.40 27.00
CA GLY A 10 -53.39 -3.44 27.15
C GLY A 10 -52.65 -4.26 26.10
N ILE A 11 -53.35 -4.95 25.20
CA ILE A 11 -52.74 -5.80 24.17
C ILE A 11 -52.25 -4.93 23.01
N TRP A 12 -51.05 -5.19 22.51
CA TRP A 12 -50.52 -4.57 21.30
C TRP A 12 -50.93 -5.37 20.08
N VAL A 13 -51.70 -4.74 19.18
CA VAL A 13 -52.12 -5.34 17.91
C VAL A 13 -51.43 -4.65 16.75
N VAL A 14 -50.95 -5.44 15.80
CA VAL A 14 -50.42 -4.94 14.54
C VAL A 14 -51.60 -4.44 13.71
N ARG A 15 -51.65 -3.14 13.44
CA ARG A 15 -52.74 -2.55 12.65
C ARG A 15 -52.44 -2.44 11.17
N LYS A 16 -51.19 -2.16 10.83
CA LYS A 16 -50.79 -1.97 9.44
C LYS A 16 -49.35 -2.36 9.25
N PHE A 17 -49.11 -3.15 8.21
CA PHE A 17 -47.79 -3.35 7.66
C PHE A 17 -47.55 -2.24 6.64
N VAL A 18 -46.64 -1.31 6.95
CA VAL A 18 -46.24 -0.26 6.02
C VAL A 18 -45.18 -0.87 5.11
N SER A 19 -45.57 -1.12 3.86
CA SER A 19 -44.72 -1.72 2.82
C SER A 19 -43.92 -0.67 2.03
N GLU A 20 -44.02 0.62 2.35
CA GLU A 20 -43.19 1.64 1.71
C GLU A 20 -41.75 1.55 2.22
N HIS A 21 -40.89 1.14 1.29
CA HIS A 21 -39.46 1.07 1.42
C HIS A 21 -38.87 1.63 0.14
N ASN A 22 -37.71 2.29 0.21
CA ASN A 22 -36.97 2.70 -1.00
C ASN A 22 -36.27 1.49 -1.70
N HIS A 23 -36.66 0.27 -1.37
CA HIS A 23 -36.16 -0.98 -1.95
C HIS A 23 -37.13 -2.13 -1.65
N PRO A 24 -37.25 -3.14 -2.53
CA PRO A 24 -38.14 -4.28 -2.31
C PRO A 24 -37.64 -5.19 -1.17
N LEU A 25 -38.53 -5.52 -0.22
CA LEU A 25 -38.29 -6.50 0.85
C LEU A 25 -38.73 -7.92 0.44
N GLY A 26 -38.33 -8.33 -0.77
CA GLY A 26 -38.57 -9.67 -1.27
C GLY A 26 -37.23 -10.32 -1.58
N ILE A 27 -36.84 -11.31 -0.77
CA ILE A 27 -35.92 -12.35 -1.26
C ILE A 27 -36.76 -13.20 -2.22
N GLU A 28 -36.96 -12.69 -3.43
CA GLU A 28 -37.35 -13.55 -4.52
C GLU A 28 -36.14 -14.42 -4.84
N LEU A 29 -36.27 -15.69 -4.48
CA LEU A 29 -35.44 -16.80 -4.94
C LEU A 29 -35.66 -16.97 -6.46
N GLN A 30 -35.29 -15.97 -7.25
CA GLN A 30 -35.24 -16.09 -8.71
C GLN A 30 -33.88 -16.63 -9.11
N LYS A 31 -33.92 -17.90 -9.49
CA LYS A 31 -32.88 -18.63 -10.21
C LYS A 31 -32.36 -17.77 -11.37
N GLY A 32 -31.04 -17.59 -11.43
CA GLY A 32 -30.33 -17.66 -12.71
C GLY A 32 -30.06 -16.39 -13.51
N HIS A 33 -30.30 -15.18 -13.01
CA HIS A 33 -29.75 -13.98 -13.67
C HIS A 33 -29.46 -12.86 -12.65
N ARG A 34 -28.31 -12.96 -11.97
CA ARG A 34 -27.62 -11.74 -11.56
C ARG A 34 -27.05 -11.13 -12.83
N ILE A 35 -27.87 -10.37 -13.56
CA ILE A 35 -27.35 -9.39 -14.52
C ILE A 35 -26.41 -8.54 -13.67
N LEU A 36 -25.10 -8.66 -13.90
CA LEU A 36 -24.09 -7.84 -13.23
C LEU A 36 -24.63 -6.41 -13.20
N ASP A 37 -24.95 -5.91 -12.01
CA ASP A 37 -25.43 -4.54 -11.87
C ASP A 37 -24.32 -3.65 -12.45
N ASP A 38 -24.65 -2.50 -13.03
CA ASP A 38 -23.60 -1.65 -13.62
C ASP A 38 -22.57 -1.22 -12.56
N LYS A 39 -22.98 -1.24 -11.29
CA LYS A 39 -22.11 -1.12 -10.12
C LYS A 39 -21.12 -2.27 -9.99
N ASP A 40 -21.54 -3.52 -10.18
CA ASP A 40 -20.66 -4.69 -10.12
C ASP A 40 -19.61 -4.66 -11.23
N LYS A 41 -20.01 -4.24 -12.45
CA LYS A 41 -19.06 -4.03 -13.56
C LYS A 41 -18.06 -2.93 -13.21
N LYS A 42 -18.54 -1.82 -12.63
CA LYS A 42 -17.65 -0.73 -12.22
C LYS A 42 -16.69 -1.14 -11.12
N ILE A 43 -17.14 -1.97 -10.17
CA ILE A 43 -16.30 -2.56 -9.14
C ILE A 43 -15.21 -3.43 -9.77
N GLN A 44 -15.55 -4.28 -10.74
CA GLN A 44 -14.56 -5.12 -11.43
C GLN A 44 -13.52 -4.29 -12.19
N GLU A 45 -13.96 -3.28 -12.94
CA GLU A 45 -13.09 -2.37 -13.69
C GLU A 45 -12.10 -1.64 -12.75
N LEU A 46 -12.61 -0.97 -11.71
CA LEU A 46 -11.79 -0.26 -10.73
C LEU A 46 -10.84 -1.21 -9.98
N THR A 47 -11.28 -2.44 -9.70
CA THR A 47 -10.42 -3.45 -9.07
C THR A 47 -9.28 -3.87 -9.99
N ALA A 48 -9.53 -4.01 -11.29
CA ALA A 48 -8.50 -4.33 -12.27
C ALA A 48 -7.50 -3.18 -12.41
N GLU A 49 -7.97 -1.94 -12.54
CA GLU A 49 -7.13 -0.75 -12.58
C GLU A 49 -6.26 -0.62 -11.33
N LEU A 50 -6.85 -0.81 -10.14
CA LEU A 50 -6.13 -0.77 -8.87
C LEU A 50 -5.04 -1.83 -8.80
N ARG A 51 -5.29 -3.04 -9.30
CA ARG A 51 -4.29 -4.12 -9.34
C ARG A 51 -3.11 -3.74 -10.24
N VAL A 52 -3.38 -3.15 -11.42
CA VAL A 52 -2.32 -2.68 -12.33
C VAL A 52 -1.48 -1.59 -11.67
N LYS A 53 -2.13 -0.57 -11.08
CA LYS A 53 -1.43 0.53 -10.40
C LYS A 53 -0.60 0.05 -9.21
N LYS A 54 -1.11 -0.91 -8.43
CA LYS A 54 -0.34 -1.53 -7.32
C LYS A 54 0.90 -2.25 -7.82
N ARG A 55 0.80 -3.03 -8.90
CA ARG A 55 1.96 -3.70 -9.51
C ARG A 55 2.99 -2.69 -10.02
N LEU A 56 2.54 -1.65 -10.71
CA LEU A 56 3.42 -0.60 -11.20
C LEU A 56 4.13 0.15 -10.06
N SER A 57 3.39 0.49 -9.00
CA SER A 57 3.96 1.12 -7.81
C SER A 57 4.98 0.24 -7.10
N ALA A 58 4.74 -1.07 -7.00
CA ALA A 58 5.70 -2.02 -6.46
C ALA A 58 6.98 -2.07 -7.31
N ALA A 59 6.85 -2.14 -8.64
CA ALA A 59 8.01 -2.12 -9.54
C ALA A 59 8.83 -0.83 -9.41
N TYR A 60 8.19 0.34 -9.34
CA TYR A 60 8.91 1.60 -9.11
C TYR A 60 9.62 1.63 -7.76
N ARG A 61 8.97 1.11 -6.71
CA ARG A 61 9.60 1.00 -5.39
C ARG A 61 10.84 0.12 -5.43
N GLU A 62 10.78 -1.02 -6.11
CA GLU A 62 11.91 -1.93 -6.27
C GLU A 62 13.06 -1.27 -7.04
N GLN A 63 12.76 -0.56 -8.13
CA GLN A 63 13.76 0.18 -8.90
C GLN A 63 14.43 1.27 -8.07
N LEU A 64 13.66 2.04 -7.30
CA LEU A 64 14.21 3.07 -6.41
C LEU A 64 15.12 2.47 -5.34
N LEU A 65 14.73 1.34 -4.74
CA LEU A 65 15.55 0.64 -3.75
C LEU A 65 16.85 0.12 -4.37
N ALA A 66 16.82 -0.39 -5.61
CA ALA A 66 18.03 -0.82 -6.31
C ALA A 66 18.99 0.35 -6.52
N VAL A 67 18.50 1.50 -7.03
CA VAL A 67 19.32 2.70 -7.22
C VAL A 67 19.93 3.19 -5.90
N LEU A 68 19.14 3.23 -4.83
CA LEU A 68 19.64 3.64 -3.52
C LEU A 68 20.75 2.70 -3.01
N LYS A 69 20.60 1.39 -3.22
CA LYS A 69 21.62 0.41 -2.86
C LYS A 69 22.92 0.64 -3.64
N ASP A 70 22.82 0.87 -4.95
CA ASP A 70 23.98 1.12 -5.81
C ASP A 70 24.72 2.39 -5.40
N VAL A 71 23.98 3.45 -5.04
CA VAL A 71 24.56 4.71 -4.54
C VAL A 71 25.30 4.49 -3.22
N GLU A 72 24.70 3.75 -2.28
CA GLU A 72 25.34 3.44 -1.00
C GLU A 72 26.62 2.61 -1.18
N GLU A 73 26.56 1.59 -2.05
CA GLU A 73 27.73 0.77 -2.39
C GLU A 73 28.85 1.62 -3.02
N HIS A 74 28.50 2.49 -3.97
CA HIS A 74 29.46 3.40 -4.59
C HIS A 74 30.10 4.35 -3.56
N ASN A 75 29.29 4.93 -2.67
CA ASN A 75 29.75 5.81 -1.60
C ASN A 75 30.72 5.09 -0.64
N GLY A 76 30.41 3.85 -0.25
CA GLY A 76 31.29 3.01 0.55
C GLY A 76 32.61 2.72 -0.17
N ASN A 77 32.55 2.39 -1.46
CA ASN A 77 33.74 2.13 -2.28
C ASN A 77 34.63 3.37 -2.42
N VAL A 78 34.06 4.54 -2.65
CA VAL A 78 34.80 5.81 -2.70
C VAL A 78 35.44 6.10 -1.35
N SER A 79 34.69 5.97 -0.26
CA SER A 79 35.20 6.18 1.10
C SER A 79 36.39 5.27 1.41
N ASN A 80 36.33 4.00 1.00
CA ASN A 80 37.43 3.05 1.18
C ASN A 80 38.66 3.43 0.36
N LYS A 81 38.49 3.86 -0.89
CA LYS A 81 39.60 4.34 -1.74
C LYS A 81 40.26 5.58 -1.15
N VAL A 82 39.48 6.55 -0.67
CA VAL A 82 40.00 7.76 -0.02
C VAL A 82 40.81 7.40 1.22
N LYS A 83 40.30 6.51 2.08
CA LYS A 83 41.03 6.01 3.24
C LYS A 83 42.35 5.33 2.82
N LEU A 84 42.33 4.49 1.80
CA LEU A 84 43.55 3.83 1.31
C LEU A 84 44.61 4.83 0.81
N VAL A 85 44.19 5.83 0.03
CA VAL A 85 45.09 6.91 -0.44
C VAL A 85 45.67 7.67 0.74
N TYR A 86 44.84 8.06 1.71
CA TYR A 86 45.27 8.76 2.92
C TYR A 86 46.31 7.94 3.71
N GLU A 87 46.05 6.66 3.95
CA GLU A 87 46.98 5.76 4.65
C GLU A 87 48.32 5.61 3.91
N ASN A 88 48.28 5.55 2.57
CA ASN A 88 49.50 5.50 1.76
C ASN A 88 50.30 6.80 1.84
N LEU A 89 49.63 7.97 1.78
CA LEU A 89 50.28 9.27 1.93
C LEU A 89 50.92 9.42 3.32
N ARG A 90 50.22 9.05 4.39
CA ARG A 90 50.77 9.08 5.76
C ARG A 90 52.02 8.20 5.89
N LYS A 91 52.00 7.01 5.30
CA LYS A 91 53.16 6.11 5.28
C LYS A 91 54.33 6.70 4.47
N LEU A 92 54.06 7.35 3.35
CA LEU A 92 55.08 8.02 2.54
C LEU A 92 55.71 9.18 3.31
N GLU A 93 54.89 10.04 3.92
CA GLU A 93 55.35 11.16 4.76
C GLU A 93 56.25 10.66 5.89
N SER A 94 55.81 9.61 6.60
CA SER A 94 56.60 8.98 7.68
C SER A 94 57.97 8.48 7.17
N LYS A 95 58.02 7.87 5.99
CA LYS A 95 59.29 7.42 5.36
C LYS A 95 60.19 8.59 4.95
N MET A 96 59.62 9.72 4.56
CA MET A 96 60.37 10.93 4.19
C MET A 96 60.91 11.71 5.39
N GLN A 97 60.32 11.55 6.58
CA GLN A 97 60.83 12.16 7.82
C GLN A 97 61.93 11.33 8.51
N GLN A 98 62.03 10.02 8.22
CA GLN A 98 63.08 9.15 8.74
C GLN A 98 64.54 9.43 8.27
N PRO A 99 64.85 9.97 7.07
CA PRO A 99 66.24 10.18 6.65
C PRO A 99 66.90 11.43 7.26
N LEU A 100 66.14 12.29 7.95
CA LEU A 100 66.66 13.55 8.51
C LEU A 100 67.35 13.40 9.88
N CYS A 101 67.35 12.21 10.48
CA CYS A 101 67.94 11.95 11.81
C CYS A 101 69.25 11.15 11.78
N HIS A 102 69.88 10.99 10.61
CA HIS A 102 71.18 10.35 10.46
C HIS A 102 72.19 11.32 9.81
N ARG A 103 72.54 12.40 10.52
CA ARG A 103 73.75 13.17 10.24
C ARG A 103 74.27 13.85 11.50
#